data_AF-A0A2P4QCZ3-F1
#
_entry.id   AF-A0A2P4QCZ3-F1
#
_cell.length_a   1.000
_cell.length_b   1.000
_cell.length_c   1.000
_cell.angle_alpha   90.00
_cell.angle_beta   90.00
_cell.angle_gamma   90.00
#
_symmetry.space_group_name_H-M   'P 1'
#
loop_
_entity.id
_entity.type
_entity.pdbx_description
1 polymer ?
#
loop_
_entity_poly.entity_id
_entity_poly.type
_entity_poly.pdbx_seq_one_letter_code
_entity_poly.pdbx_strand_id
1 'polypeptide(L)'
;MLFVLFCLRIMSRSKTILLLKEKQIQADSNVDIYEQKFRELGNYKILYLPLLEHSLVNINELTNILKNEADNKYRGVITTSQRAVEGLKIAWEQSFFSSD
;
A
#
# COMPACT_ATOMS: atom_id res chain seq x y z
N MET A 1 -16.25 -11.14 46.48
CA MET A 1 -16.64 -11.15 45.06
C MET A 1 -16.89 -9.73 44.49
N LEU A 2 -16.13 -8.72 44.90
CA LEU A 2 -16.17 -7.36 44.31
C LEU A 2 -14.87 -7.00 43.55
N PHE A 3 -13.77 -7.70 43.85
CA PHE A 3 -12.46 -7.45 43.26
C PHE A 3 -12.36 -7.87 41.78
N VAL A 4 -13.04 -8.96 41.39
CA VAL A 4 -13.07 -9.45 40.00
C VAL A 4 -13.81 -8.48 39.07
N LEU A 5 -14.84 -7.80 39.58
CA LEU A 5 -15.60 -6.81 38.80
C LEU A 5 -14.83 -5.51 38.56
N PHE A 6 -13.93 -5.13 39.48
CA PHE A 6 -13.10 -3.93 39.33
C PHE A 6 -11.97 -4.15 38.30
N CYS A 7 -11.42 -5.36 38.23
CA CYS A 7 -10.46 -5.75 37.18
C CYS A 7 -11.11 -5.79 35.78
N LEU A 8 -12.41 -6.10 35.67
CA LEU A 8 -13.12 -6.06 34.38
C LEU A 8 -13.56 -4.66 33.94
N ARG A 9 -13.68 -3.70 34.86
CA ARG A 9 -14.15 -2.34 34.53
C ARG A 9 -13.07 -1.43 33.96
N ILE A 10 -11.82 -1.88 33.98
CA ILE A 10 -10.74 -1.37 33.11
C ILE A 10 -10.68 -2.26 31.85
N MET A 11 -11.83 -2.51 31.22
CA MET A 11 -11.83 -2.67 29.77
C MET A 11 -11.33 -1.34 29.21
N SER A 12 -10.01 -1.21 29.09
CA SER A 12 -9.31 -0.11 28.45
C SER A 12 -10.11 0.28 27.22
N ARG A 13 -10.73 1.46 27.25
CA ARG A 13 -11.53 1.95 26.12
C ARG A 13 -10.63 1.86 24.90
N SER A 14 -11.04 1.03 23.94
CA SER A 14 -10.26 0.84 22.71
C SER A 14 -10.02 2.21 22.10
N LYS A 15 -8.74 2.57 21.93
CA LYS A 15 -8.37 3.83 21.29
C LYS A 15 -8.51 3.66 19.79
N THR A 16 -9.13 4.63 19.13
CA THR A 16 -9.29 4.60 17.68
C THR A 16 -8.06 5.19 17.01
N ILE A 17 -7.53 4.50 16.00
CA ILE A 17 -6.48 5.00 15.11
C ILE A 17 -7.11 5.26 13.75
N LEU A 18 -6.96 6.50 13.27
CA LEU A 18 -7.42 6.93 11.96
C LEU A 18 -6.27 6.83 10.96
N LEU A 19 -6.42 5.98 9.95
CA LEU A 19 -5.44 5.79 8.88
C LEU A 19 -5.89 6.53 7.63
N LEU A 20 -5.17 7.61 7.32
CA LEU A 20 -5.40 8.48 6.17
C LEU A 20 -4.53 8.07 4.97
N LYS A 21 -4.65 6.80 4.58
CA LYS A 21 -3.89 6.19 3.48
C LYS A 21 -4.78 5.29 2.66
N GLU A 22 -4.37 5.02 1.42
CA GLU A 22 -4.94 3.94 0.62
C GLU A 22 -4.76 2.60 1.33
N LYS A 23 -5.76 1.72 1.30
CA LYS A 23 -5.65 0.41 1.95
C LYS A 23 -4.75 -0.50 1.11
N GLN A 24 -3.62 -0.94 1.67
CA GLN A 24 -2.73 -1.92 1.03
C GLN A 24 -3.09 -3.29 1.57
N ILE A 25 -3.96 -3.99 0.85
CA ILE A 25 -4.38 -5.34 1.21
C ILE A 25 -3.30 -6.31 0.74
N GLN A 26 -2.67 -7.04 1.66
CA GLN A 26 -1.81 -8.15 1.27
C GLN A 26 -2.66 -9.28 0.69
N ALA A 27 -2.20 -9.85 -0.43
CA ALA A 27 -2.92 -10.90 -1.16
C ALA A 27 -3.26 -12.12 -0.29
N ASP A 28 -2.43 -12.44 0.71
CA ASP A 28 -2.56 -13.66 1.50
C ASP A 28 -3.39 -13.51 2.80
N SER A 29 -3.58 -12.29 3.31
CA SER A 29 -4.21 -12.09 4.63
C SER A 29 -5.48 -11.23 4.60
N ASN A 30 -5.79 -10.56 3.49
CA ASN A 30 -6.89 -9.60 3.37
C ASN A 30 -6.88 -8.50 4.48
N VAL A 31 -5.75 -8.34 5.17
CA VAL A 31 -5.54 -7.37 6.25
C VAL A 31 -4.37 -6.47 5.86
N ASP A 32 -4.54 -5.17 6.10
CA ASP A 32 -3.48 -4.19 5.86
C ASP A 32 -2.42 -4.27 6.96
N ILE A 33 -1.15 -4.11 6.59
CA ILE A 33 0.02 -4.26 7.47
C ILE A 33 -0.10 -3.39 8.73
N TYR A 34 -0.61 -2.16 8.58
CA TYR A 34 -0.77 -1.25 9.70
C TYR A 34 -1.85 -1.72 10.66
N GLU A 35 -2.97 -2.22 10.12
CA GLU A 35 -4.02 -2.80 10.95
C GLU A 35 -3.52 -4.02 11.72
N GLN A 36 -2.76 -4.90 11.09
CA GLN A 36 -2.14 -6.02 11.78
C GLN A 36 -1.19 -5.55 12.90
N LYS A 37 -0.29 -4.61 12.59
CA LYS A 37 0.68 -4.09 13.57
C LYS A 37 0.01 -3.43 14.77
N PHE A 38 -1.06 -2.66 14.55
CA PHE A 38 -1.78 -2.05 15.66
C PHE A 38 -2.58 -3.07 16.47
N ARG A 39 -3.12 -4.12 15.85
CA ARG A 39 -3.74 -5.25 16.58
C ARG A 39 -2.73 -5.99 17.46
N GLU A 40 -1.49 -6.17 16.97
CA GLU A 40 -0.39 -6.78 17.75
C GLU A 40 0.02 -5.92 18.96
N LEU A 41 -0.03 -4.60 18.85
CA LEU A 41 0.40 -3.66 19.91
C LEU A 41 -0.65 -3.43 21.01
N GLY A 42 -1.91 -3.81 20.79
CA GLY A 42 -2.94 -3.71 21.81
C GLY A 42 -4.36 -3.59 21.25
N ASN A 43 -5.29 -3.19 22.12
CA ASN A 43 -6.71 -3.08 21.79
C ASN A 43 -7.04 -1.77 21.05
N TYR A 44 -6.58 -1.63 19.81
CA TYR A 44 -6.88 -0.47 18.95
C TYR A 44 -7.99 -0.75 17.94
N LYS A 45 -8.91 0.20 17.79
CA LYS A 45 -9.90 0.20 16.70
C LYS A 45 -9.30 0.94 15.51
N ILE A 46 -9.24 0.30 14.35
CA ILE A 46 -8.69 0.92 13.14
C ILE A 46 -9.82 1.47 12.27
N LEU A 47 -9.70 2.72 11.82
CA LEU A 47 -10.61 3.34 10.86
C LEU A 47 -9.79 3.81 9.65
N TYR A 48 -10.17 3.38 8.46
CA TYR A 48 -9.58 3.83 7.21
C TYR A 48 -10.40 4.95 6.61
N LEU A 49 -9.75 6.05 6.25
CA LEU A 49 -10.34 7.15 5.50
C LEU A 49 -9.33 7.59 4.42
N PRO A 50 -9.32 6.92 3.25
CA PRO A 50 -8.41 7.31 2.18
C PRO A 50 -8.74 8.74 1.71
N LEU A 51 -7.71 9.59 1.65
CA LEU A 51 -7.85 10.99 1.20
C LEU A 51 -7.50 11.19 -0.27
N LEU A 52 -6.74 10.25 -0.84
CA LEU A 52 -6.21 10.29 -2.18
C LEU A 52 -6.49 8.96 -2.86
N GLU A 53 -6.73 9.02 -4.16
CA GLU A 53 -6.80 7.89 -5.06
C GLU A 53 -5.78 8.12 -6.17
N HIS A 54 -5.02 7.08 -6.50
CA HIS A 54 -4.06 7.11 -7.59
C HIS A 54 -4.49 6.18 -8.73
N SER A 55 -4.52 6.70 -9.94
CA SER A 55 -4.64 5.93 -11.17
C SER A 55 -3.33 5.99 -11.96
N LEU A 56 -2.93 4.85 -12.53
CA LEU A 56 -1.81 4.80 -13.45
C LEU A 56 -2.25 5.35 -14.80
N VAL A 57 -1.48 6.29 -15.34
CA VAL A 57 -1.72 6.93 -16.64
C VAL A 57 -0.50 6.74 -17.53
N ASN A 58 -0.71 6.78 -18.85
CA ASN A 58 0.33 6.71 -19.88
C ASN A 58 1.26 5.48 -19.79
N ILE A 59 0.78 4.38 -19.21
CA ILE A 59 1.56 3.14 -19.10
C ILE A 59 1.98 2.62 -20.48
N ASN A 60 1.10 2.65 -21.48
CA ASN A 60 1.42 2.20 -22.83
C ASN A 60 2.55 3.03 -23.48
N GLU A 61 2.57 4.34 -23.23
CA GLU A 61 3.63 5.22 -23.73
C GLU A 61 4.96 4.91 -23.05
N LEU A 62 4.94 4.74 -21.72
CA LEU A 62 6.12 4.31 -20.96
C LEU A 62 6.65 2.95 -21.45
N THR A 63 5.77 1.97 -21.66
CA THR A 63 6.12 0.66 -22.23
C THR A 63 6.77 0.81 -23.61
N ASN A 64 6.26 1.69 -24.48
CA ASN A 64 6.86 1.96 -25.78
C ASN A 64 8.27 2.59 -25.66
N ILE A 65 8.44 3.56 -24.75
CA ILE A 65 9.75 4.17 -24.47
C ILE A 65 10.74 3.12 -23.96
N LEU A 66 10.32 2.28 -23.00
CA LEU A 66 11.16 1.21 -22.45
C LEU A 66 11.58 0.20 -23.51
N LYS A 67 10.66 -0.20 -24.38
CA LYS A 67 10.91 -1.22 -25.41
C LYS A 67 11.77 -0.73 -26.57
N ASN A 68 11.56 0.51 -27.02
CA ASN A 68 12.10 0.98 -28.30
C ASN A 68 13.15 2.09 -28.19
N GLU A 69 13.19 2.83 -27.08
CA GLU A 69 13.96 4.08 -27.00
C GLU A 69 14.95 4.14 -25.82
N ALA A 70 14.77 3.28 -24.81
CA ALA A 70 15.51 3.33 -23.55
C ALA A 70 17.03 3.40 -23.74
N ASP A 71 17.60 2.44 -24.48
CA ASP A 71 19.05 2.28 -24.63
C ASP A 71 19.73 3.42 -25.41
N ASN A 72 18.99 4.09 -26.30
CA ASN A 72 19.54 5.06 -27.23
C ASN A 72 19.34 6.51 -26.79
N LYS A 73 18.28 6.81 -26.02
CA LYS A 73 17.90 8.19 -25.67
C LYS A 73 18.07 8.53 -24.20
N TYR A 74 18.04 7.55 -23.31
CA TYR A 74 18.00 7.79 -21.87
C TYR A 74 19.17 7.12 -21.15
N ARG A 75 19.83 7.84 -20.25
CA ARG A 75 20.96 7.32 -19.45
C ARG A 75 20.54 6.75 -18.11
N GLY A 76 19.29 6.97 -17.71
CA GLY A 76 18.75 6.53 -16.43
C GLY A 76 17.33 7.05 -16.23
N VAL A 77 16.73 6.63 -15.12
CA VAL A 77 15.37 6.99 -14.70
C VAL A 77 15.40 7.54 -13.27
N ILE A 78 14.55 8.52 -12.99
CA ILE A 78 14.34 9.07 -11.65
C ILE A 78 12.89 8.76 -11.25
N THR A 79 12.70 8.08 -10.13
CA THR A 79 11.39 7.80 -9.53
C THR A 79 11.28 8.51 -8.20
N THR A 80 10.18 9.24 -7.98
CA THR A 80 10.00 10.13 -6.81
C THR A 80 8.94 9.63 -5.84
N SER A 81 8.25 8.53 -6.17
CA SER A 81 7.20 7.96 -5.34
C SER A 81 7.12 6.45 -5.51
N GLN A 82 6.56 5.77 -4.50
CA GLN A 82 6.27 4.34 -4.59
C GLN A 82 5.36 4.02 -5.77
N ARG A 83 4.35 4.87 -6.05
CA ARG A 83 3.44 4.68 -7.18
C ARG A 83 4.15 4.77 -8.53
N ALA A 84 5.15 5.63 -8.67
CA ALA A 84 5.99 5.67 -9.88
C ALA A 84 6.81 4.39 -10.06
N VAL A 85 7.33 3.82 -8.97
CA VAL A 85 8.05 2.53 -9.01
C VAL A 85 7.12 1.39 -9.41
N GLU A 86 5.91 1.35 -8.88
CA GLU A 86 4.89 0.34 -9.23
C GLU A 86 4.48 0.45 -10.71
N GLY A 87 4.24 1.67 -11.21
CA GLY A 87 3.94 1.90 -12.62
C GLY A 87 5.09 1.49 -13.54
N LEU A 88 6.33 1.83 -13.16
CA LEU A 88 7.53 1.42 -13.90
C LEU A 88 7.68 -0.11 -13.95
N LYS A 89 7.43 -0.80 -12.83
CA LYS A 89 7.47 -2.27 -12.78
C LYS A 89 6.47 -2.89 -13.77
N ILE A 90 5.24 -2.40 -13.79
CA ILE A 90 4.19 -2.90 -14.72
C ILE A 90 4.62 -2.66 -16.18
N ALA A 91 5.07 -1.44 -16.50
CA ALA A 91 5.50 -1.12 -17.87
C ALA A 91 6.72 -1.97 -18.29
N TRP A 92 7.65 -2.24 -17.37
CA TRP A 92 8.80 -3.11 -17.60
C TRP A 92 8.37 -4.56 -17.88
N GLU A 93 7.46 -5.10 -17.06
CA GLU A 93 6.89 -6.43 -17.26
C GLU A 93 6.24 -6.57 -18.65
N GLN A 94 5.48 -5.56 -19.06
CA GLN A 94 4.84 -5.51 -20.38
C GLN A 94 5.84 -5.36 -21.53
N SER A 95 6.96 -4.68 -21.31
CA SER A 95 7.95 -4.41 -22.35
C SER A 95 8.77 -5.65 -22.70
N PHE A 96 9.09 -6.48 -21.70
CA PHE A 96 10.12 -7.52 -21.81
C PHE A 96 9.65 -8.94 -21.46
N PHE A 97 8.52 -9.10 -20.78
CA PHE A 97 8.05 -10.40 -20.31
C PHE A 97 6.66 -10.80 -20.83
N SER A 98 5.89 -9.86 -21.38
CA SER A 98 4.71 -10.19 -22.17
C SER A 98 5.14 -10.79 -23.51
N SER A 99 5.28 -12.11 -23.53
CA SER A 99 5.44 -12.92 -24.74
C SER A 99 4.04 -13.24 -25.26
N ASP A 100 3.73 -12.82 -26.49
CA ASP A 100 2.73 -13.52 -27.31
C ASP A 100 3.29 -14.88 -27.74
#